data_AF-A0ABD1JIB9-F1
#
_entry.id   AF-A0ABD1JIB9-F1
#
_cell.length_a   1.000
_cell.length_b   1.000
_cell.length_c   1.000
_cell.angle_alpha   90.00
_cell.angle_beta   90.00
_cell.angle_gamma   90.00
#
_symmetry.space_group_name_H-M   'P 1'
#
loop_
_entity.id
_entity.type
_entity.pdbx_description
1 polymer ?
#
loop_
_entity_poly.entity_id
_entity_poly.type
_entity_poly.pdbx_seq_one_letter_code
_entity_poly.pdbx_strand_id
1 'polypeptide(L)'
;MWFCPPEMPGVVEGSSVPVADSFFRHRVFFWRPVGVWRYSVRCTKPDCPAKEDEKAFLYRCGYSSTVRPICDINGWYFMLTEVLACDACRKAAKVSQGHSISRYLSWEANILHQLAPGHRAVFPAVLTPRRGVDKAIIRLMRDRTEGNTMAKVWRQVQESHCEEYLQRKDLYTTLLIQYNQPGKVTRMFSGQFQKPPKMRKLPQPRLLRKAYLISEAENIEDYRTQIMSVFGKVLKYDSTRKVNILTVLTKCVITTIVLLLLIIIIITATHTQCRKAFI
;
A
#
# COMPACT_ATOMS: atom_id res chain seq x y z
N MET A 1 2.79 -5.17 -16.30
CA MET A 1 2.61 -5.63 -14.90
C MET A 1 1.17 -5.48 -14.44
N TRP A 2 0.49 -4.40 -14.79
CA TRP A 2 -0.95 -4.26 -14.55
C TRP A 2 -1.76 -5.04 -15.59
N PHE A 3 -2.79 -5.73 -15.11
CA PHE A 3 -3.87 -6.30 -15.89
C PHE A 3 -5.15 -5.55 -15.52
N CYS A 4 -5.63 -4.74 -16.46
CA CYS A 4 -6.90 -4.04 -16.32
C CYS A 4 -7.99 -4.90 -16.94
N PRO A 5 -9.12 -5.12 -16.25
CA PRO A 5 -10.26 -5.78 -16.87
C PRO A 5 -10.73 -4.95 -18.07
N PRO A 6 -11.32 -5.59 -19.09
CA PRO A 6 -11.95 -4.84 -20.19
C PRO A 6 -13.06 -3.97 -19.65
N GLU A 7 -13.40 -2.92 -20.41
CA GLU A 7 -14.50 -2.02 -20.07
C GLU A 7 -15.80 -2.78 -19.84
N MET A 8 -16.67 -2.21 -18.99
CA MET A 8 -17.95 -2.82 -18.67
C MET A 8 -18.75 -3.01 -19.96
N PRO A 9 -19.30 -4.20 -20.21
CA PRO A 9 -20.06 -4.43 -21.44
C PRO A 9 -21.29 -3.52 -21.43
N GLY A 10 -21.36 -2.60 -22.38
CA GLY A 10 -22.55 -1.76 -22.60
C GLY A 10 -23.73 -2.58 -23.12
N VAL A 11 -23.44 -3.64 -23.88
CA VAL A 11 -24.37 -4.67 -24.35
C VAL A 11 -23.59 -5.98 -24.39
N VAL A 12 -24.12 -7.05 -23.77
CA VAL A 12 -23.58 -8.40 -24.01
C VAL A 12 -24.21 -8.88 -25.31
N GLU A 13 -23.54 -8.65 -26.43
CA GLU A 13 -23.96 -9.21 -27.72
C GLU A 13 -23.78 -10.73 -27.68
N GLY A 14 -24.90 -11.45 -27.51
CA GLY A 14 -24.94 -12.91 -27.47
C GLY A 14 -26.05 -13.46 -26.58
N SER A 15 -26.46 -14.69 -26.85
CA SER A 15 -27.51 -15.44 -26.13
C SER A 15 -27.18 -15.79 -24.67
N SER A 16 -26.13 -15.21 -24.09
CA SER A 16 -25.63 -15.55 -22.75
C SER A 16 -26.17 -14.59 -21.68
N VAL A 17 -26.59 -15.15 -20.55
CA VAL A 17 -27.06 -14.40 -19.38
C VAL A 17 -25.97 -13.47 -18.84
N PRO A 18 -26.29 -12.20 -18.52
CA PRO A 18 -25.33 -11.27 -17.93
C PRO A 18 -24.85 -11.78 -16.57
N VAL A 19 -23.55 -12.08 -16.47
CA VAL A 19 -22.90 -12.53 -15.23
C VAL A 19 -22.51 -11.32 -14.40
N ALA A 20 -22.88 -11.28 -13.11
CA ALA A 20 -22.59 -10.15 -12.22
C ALA A 20 -21.08 -9.84 -12.17
N ASP A 21 -20.24 -10.88 -12.16
CA ASP A 21 -18.78 -10.74 -12.12
C ASP A 21 -18.18 -9.92 -13.26
N SER A 22 -18.89 -9.72 -14.39
CA SER A 22 -18.41 -8.84 -15.47
C SER A 22 -18.39 -7.36 -15.08
N PHE A 23 -19.26 -6.93 -14.17
CA PHE A 23 -19.37 -5.57 -13.65
C PHE A 23 -18.49 -5.32 -12.41
N PHE A 24 -18.17 -6.38 -11.65
CA PHE A 24 -17.41 -6.29 -10.39
C PHE A 24 -15.95 -6.76 -10.53
N ARG A 25 -15.37 -6.64 -11.73
CA ARG A 25 -13.96 -7.01 -11.97
C ARG A 25 -12.99 -6.05 -11.30
N HIS A 26 -11.86 -6.59 -10.85
CA HIS A 26 -10.79 -5.82 -10.22
C HIS A 26 -9.51 -5.86 -11.06
N ARG A 27 -8.72 -4.78 -11.01
CA ARG A 27 -7.37 -4.78 -11.58
C ARG A 27 -6.50 -5.80 -10.86
N VAL A 28 -5.53 -6.36 -11.57
CA VAL A 28 -4.52 -7.25 -10.99
C VAL A 28 -3.14 -6.67 -11.27
N PHE A 29 -2.34 -6.51 -10.23
CA PHE A 29 -0.94 -6.15 -10.32
C PHE A 29 -0.07 -7.40 -10.19
N PHE A 30 0.73 -7.69 -11.22
CA PHE A 30 1.62 -8.84 -11.21
C PHE A 30 3.08 -8.42 -11.00
N TRP A 31 3.62 -8.70 -9.82
CA TRP A 31 4.99 -8.38 -9.45
C TRP A 31 5.97 -9.48 -9.86
N ARG A 32 6.77 -9.21 -10.90
CA ARG A 32 7.67 -10.19 -11.53
C ARG A 32 9.02 -9.60 -11.95
N PRO A 33 9.84 -9.12 -11.02
CA PRO A 33 11.13 -8.51 -11.35
C PRO A 33 12.11 -9.49 -12.03
N VAL A 34 12.12 -10.77 -11.63
CA VAL A 34 12.96 -11.80 -12.27
C VAL A 34 12.29 -12.27 -13.57
N GLY A 35 10.98 -12.47 -13.56
CA GLY A 35 10.26 -13.01 -14.70
C GLY A 35 10.07 -12.06 -15.89
N VAL A 36 10.04 -10.75 -15.66
CA VAL A 36 9.81 -9.72 -16.69
C VAL A 36 11.09 -8.95 -16.97
N TRP A 37 11.77 -8.46 -15.94
CA TRP A 37 12.98 -7.65 -16.09
C TRP A 37 14.28 -8.46 -16.03
N ARG A 38 14.22 -9.78 -15.83
CA ARG A 38 15.37 -10.69 -15.81
C ARG A 38 16.44 -10.31 -14.77
N TYR A 39 16.02 -9.76 -13.63
CA TYR A 39 16.93 -9.49 -12.52
C TYR A 39 17.60 -10.77 -12.02
N SER A 40 18.92 -10.70 -11.84
CA SER A 40 19.72 -11.77 -11.23
C SER A 40 19.80 -11.51 -9.72
N VAL A 41 18.90 -12.14 -8.97
CA VAL A 41 18.75 -11.94 -7.52
C VAL A 41 19.47 -13.05 -6.77
N ARG A 42 20.21 -12.70 -5.71
CA ARG A 42 20.96 -13.63 -4.86
C ARG A 42 20.17 -14.07 -3.63
N CYS A 43 20.51 -15.26 -3.14
CA CYS A 43 19.98 -15.80 -1.90
C CYS A 43 20.46 -14.96 -0.70
N THR A 44 19.56 -14.58 0.21
CA THR A 44 19.90 -13.78 1.38
C THR A 44 20.03 -14.60 2.67
N LYS A 45 19.94 -15.94 2.59
CA LYS A 45 20.14 -16.81 3.74
C LYS A 45 21.62 -16.81 4.14
N PRO A 46 21.97 -16.58 5.42
CA PRO A 46 23.37 -16.50 5.86
C PRO A 46 24.13 -17.80 5.63
N ASP A 47 23.48 -18.95 5.83
CA ASP A 47 24.07 -20.29 5.69
C ASP A 47 23.87 -20.89 4.29
N CYS A 48 23.69 -20.05 3.27
CA CYS A 48 23.54 -20.51 1.90
C CYS A 48 24.88 -21.12 1.40
N PRO A 49 24.91 -22.38 0.91
CA PRO A 49 26.14 -23.00 0.42
C PRO A 49 26.77 -22.25 -0.76
N ALA A 50 25.98 -21.49 -1.51
CA ALA A 50 26.41 -20.74 -2.68
C ALA A 50 26.43 -19.23 -2.42
N LYS A 51 26.72 -18.81 -1.19
CA LYS A 51 26.79 -17.39 -0.81
C LYS A 51 27.97 -16.66 -1.47
N GLU A 52 29.10 -17.34 -1.58
CA GLU A 52 30.33 -16.81 -2.18
C GLU A 52 30.38 -17.01 -3.70
N ASP A 53 29.50 -17.87 -4.24
CA ASP A 53 29.39 -18.08 -5.68
C ASP A 53 28.68 -16.89 -6.34
N GLU A 54 29.43 -16.10 -7.09
CA GLU A 54 28.92 -14.92 -7.77
C GLU A 54 27.85 -15.23 -8.82
N LYS A 55 27.82 -16.47 -9.33
CA LYS A 55 26.90 -16.95 -10.37
C LYS A 55 25.66 -17.64 -9.79
N ALA A 56 25.57 -17.77 -8.47
CA ALA A 56 24.43 -18.40 -7.80
C ALA A 56 23.24 -17.45 -7.63
N PHE A 57 22.29 -17.55 -8.55
CA PHE A 57 21.06 -16.78 -8.53
C PHE A 57 19.84 -17.60 -8.12
N LEU A 58 18.85 -16.91 -7.56
CA LEU A 58 17.53 -17.46 -7.33
C LEU A 58 16.82 -17.67 -8.67
N TYR A 59 16.18 -18.83 -8.82
CA TYR A 59 15.33 -19.10 -9.97
C TYR A 59 13.85 -19.02 -9.58
N ARG A 60 13.00 -18.87 -10.59
CA ARG A 60 11.55 -18.80 -10.43
C ARG A 60 10.96 -20.17 -10.12
N CYS A 61 10.24 -20.27 -9.02
CA CYS A 61 9.56 -21.47 -8.55
C CYS A 61 8.02 -21.27 -8.57
N GLY A 62 7.50 -20.72 -9.66
CA GLY A 62 6.06 -20.46 -9.84
C GLY A 62 5.59 -19.17 -9.20
N TYR A 63 4.33 -19.18 -8.74
CA TYR A 63 3.65 -18.01 -8.18
C TYR A 63 3.15 -18.27 -6.77
N SER A 64 2.95 -17.19 -6.01
CA SER A 64 2.35 -17.28 -4.68
C SER A 64 0.94 -17.88 -4.80
N SER A 65 0.64 -18.87 -3.97
CA SER A 65 -0.72 -19.42 -3.83
C SER A 65 -1.70 -18.41 -3.24
N THR A 66 -1.19 -17.37 -2.57
CA THR A 66 -1.99 -16.32 -1.96
C THR A 66 -2.03 -15.09 -2.85
N VAL A 67 -3.25 -14.68 -3.19
CA VAL A 67 -3.53 -13.40 -3.84
C VAL A 67 -3.74 -12.34 -2.77
N ARG A 68 -2.98 -11.25 -2.82
CA ARG A 68 -3.05 -10.20 -1.80
C ARG A 68 -3.99 -9.09 -2.22
N PRO A 69 -5.05 -8.78 -1.44
CA PRO A 69 -5.89 -7.63 -1.71
C PRO A 69 -5.19 -6.36 -1.26
N ILE A 70 -5.15 -5.37 -2.16
CA ILE A 70 -4.59 -4.04 -1.90
C ILE A 70 -5.71 -3.02 -1.93
N CYS A 71 -5.77 -2.20 -0.87
CA CYS A 71 -6.71 -1.09 -0.77
C CYS A 71 -6.19 0.08 -1.61
N ASP A 72 -6.97 0.50 -2.59
CA ASP A 72 -6.74 1.65 -3.48
C ASP A 72 -7.70 2.79 -3.12
N ILE A 73 -7.56 3.96 -3.75
CA ILE A 73 -8.44 5.12 -3.50
C ILE A 73 -9.89 4.79 -3.89
N ASN A 74 -10.09 4.19 -5.06
CA ASN A 74 -11.44 3.95 -5.61
C ASN A 74 -11.94 2.51 -5.36
N GLY A 75 -11.18 1.66 -4.69
CA GLY A 75 -11.62 0.30 -4.43
C GLY A 75 -10.50 -0.65 -4.06
N TRP A 76 -10.54 -1.83 -4.67
CA TRP A 76 -9.57 -2.89 -4.44
C TRP A 76 -8.94 -3.35 -5.76
N TYR A 77 -7.66 -3.66 -5.70
CA TYR A 77 -7.00 -4.48 -6.70
C TYR A 77 -6.30 -5.65 -6.02
N PHE A 78 -5.92 -6.64 -6.82
CA PHE A 78 -5.25 -7.83 -6.35
C PHE A 78 -3.80 -7.84 -6.78
N MET A 79 -2.91 -8.26 -5.89
CA MET A 79 -1.51 -8.44 -6.18
C MET A 79 -1.16 -9.93 -6.22
N LEU A 80 -0.48 -10.31 -7.30
CA LEU A 80 0.21 -11.59 -7.47
C LEU A 80 1.71 -11.35 -7.53
N THR A 81 2.48 -12.35 -7.12
CA THR A 81 3.94 -12.28 -7.10
C THR A 81 4.54 -13.61 -7.50
N GLU A 82 5.68 -13.58 -8.17
CA GLU A 82 6.48 -14.79 -8.37
C GLU A 82 7.17 -15.22 -7.07
N VAL A 83 7.33 -16.53 -6.92
CA VAL A 83 8.08 -17.17 -5.85
C VAL A 83 9.46 -17.49 -6.39
N LEU A 84 10.49 -17.13 -5.65
CA LEU A 84 11.89 -17.39 -5.97
C LEU A 84 12.43 -18.47 -5.03
N ALA A 85 13.27 -19.35 -5.53
CA ALA A 85 13.91 -20.40 -4.75
C ALA A 85 15.41 -20.48 -5.05
N CYS A 86 16.18 -20.88 -4.04
CA CYS A 86 17.61 -21.11 -4.20
C CYS A 86 17.87 -22.58 -4.55
N ASP A 87 18.63 -22.84 -5.61
CA ASP A 87 18.97 -24.21 -6.01
C ASP A 87 19.98 -24.87 -5.06
N ALA A 88 20.98 -24.10 -4.61
CA ALA A 88 21.98 -24.58 -3.65
C ALA A 88 21.34 -24.98 -2.31
N CYS A 89 20.47 -24.13 -1.73
CA CYS A 89 19.73 -24.49 -0.51
C CYS A 89 18.82 -25.70 -0.74
N ARG A 90 18.22 -25.84 -1.92
CA ARG A 90 17.40 -27.01 -2.25
C ARG A 90 18.23 -28.30 -2.32
N LYS A 91 19.41 -28.25 -2.92
CA LYS A 91 20.34 -29.39 -2.98
C LYS A 91 20.85 -29.76 -1.59
N ALA A 92 21.27 -28.79 -0.79
CA ALA A 92 21.70 -29.02 0.59
C ALA A 92 20.59 -29.64 1.46
N ALA A 93 19.35 -29.18 1.33
CA ALA A 93 18.19 -29.73 2.04
C ALA A 93 17.88 -31.20 1.71
N LYS A 94 18.29 -31.70 0.54
CA LYS A 94 18.14 -33.12 0.19
C LYS A 94 19.22 -33.99 0.84
N VAL A 95 20.40 -33.44 1.08
CA VAL A 95 21.56 -34.17 1.59
C VAL A 95 21.59 -34.16 3.11
N SER A 96 21.20 -33.05 3.75
CA SER A 96 21.17 -32.92 5.21
C SER A 96 19.77 -32.62 5.73
N GLN A 97 19.31 -33.40 6.72
CA GLN A 97 18.02 -33.20 7.38
C GLN A 97 17.91 -31.86 8.13
N GLY A 98 19.04 -31.20 8.40
CA GLY A 98 19.09 -29.90 9.08
C GLY A 98 18.97 -28.67 8.17
N HIS A 99 19.09 -28.81 6.84
CA HIS A 99 19.07 -27.64 5.95
C HIS A 99 17.69 -27.39 5.35
N SER A 100 17.09 -26.23 5.64
CA SER A 100 15.77 -25.86 5.11
C SER A 100 15.83 -25.20 3.71
N ILE A 101 14.86 -25.54 2.85
CA ILE A 101 14.69 -24.88 1.54
C ILE A 101 14.22 -23.45 1.74
N SER A 102 14.98 -22.49 1.21
CA SER A 102 14.59 -21.08 1.18
C SER A 102 13.69 -20.78 -0.02
N ARG A 103 12.49 -20.26 0.25
CA ARG A 103 11.60 -19.65 -0.74
C ARG A 103 11.37 -18.20 -0.36
N TYR A 104 11.39 -17.34 -1.36
CA TYR A 104 11.23 -15.90 -1.20
C TYR A 104 10.08 -15.42 -2.09
N LEU A 105 9.24 -14.54 -1.56
CA LEU A 105 8.35 -13.76 -2.38
C LEU A 105 9.14 -12.60 -2.98
N SER A 106 8.96 -12.33 -4.27
CA SER A 106 9.76 -11.29 -4.95
C SER A 106 9.52 -9.86 -4.45
N TRP A 107 8.52 -9.63 -3.59
CA TRP A 107 8.29 -8.35 -2.90
C TRP A 107 8.93 -8.27 -1.51
N GLU A 108 9.54 -9.33 -0.99
CA GLU A 108 10.23 -9.26 0.30
C GLU A 108 11.33 -8.20 0.27
N ALA A 109 11.53 -7.48 1.38
CA ALA A 109 12.49 -6.38 1.46
C ALA A 109 13.89 -6.80 1.01
N ASN A 110 14.37 -7.96 1.45
CA ASN A 110 15.66 -8.53 1.08
C ASN A 110 15.85 -8.74 -0.43
N ILE A 111 14.76 -8.99 -1.16
CA ILE A 111 14.75 -9.13 -2.61
C ILE A 111 14.60 -7.76 -3.28
N LEU A 112 13.67 -6.93 -2.80
CA LEU A 112 13.46 -5.57 -3.29
C LEU A 112 14.73 -4.71 -3.18
N HIS A 113 15.52 -4.89 -2.12
CA HIS A 113 16.76 -4.17 -1.88
C HIS A 113 17.83 -4.45 -2.94
N GLN A 114 17.76 -5.58 -3.65
CA GLN A 114 18.66 -5.93 -4.74
C GLN A 114 18.23 -5.34 -6.10
N LEU A 115 16.99 -4.84 -6.20
CA LEU A 115 16.49 -4.18 -7.41
C LEU A 115 16.98 -2.73 -7.46
N ALA A 116 17.16 -2.22 -8.68
CA ALA A 116 17.48 -0.81 -8.88
C ALA A 116 16.36 0.09 -8.31
N PRO A 117 16.68 1.28 -7.76
CA PRO A 117 15.71 2.16 -7.14
C PRO A 117 14.51 2.50 -8.04
N GLY A 118 14.74 2.75 -9.34
CA GLY A 118 13.68 3.03 -10.30
C GLY A 118 12.67 1.90 -10.43
N HIS A 119 13.13 0.65 -10.56
CA HIS A 119 12.27 -0.52 -10.63
C HIS A 119 11.56 -0.81 -9.31
N ARG A 120 12.23 -0.59 -8.17
CA ARG A 120 11.60 -0.68 -6.83
C ARG A 120 10.47 0.35 -6.68
N ALA A 121 10.64 1.55 -7.23
CA ALA A 121 9.63 2.61 -7.17
C ALA A 121 8.34 2.26 -7.93
N VAL A 122 8.41 1.40 -8.96
CA VAL A 122 7.23 0.91 -9.70
C VAL A 122 6.32 0.04 -8.82
N PHE A 123 6.83 -0.52 -7.72
CA PHE A 123 6.01 -1.30 -6.79
C PHE A 123 4.94 -0.39 -6.14
N PRO A 124 3.64 -0.64 -6.37
CA PRO A 124 2.58 0.34 -6.10
C PRO A 124 2.10 0.34 -4.65
N ALA A 125 2.38 -0.71 -3.88
CA ALA A 125 1.76 -0.93 -2.57
C ALA A 125 2.77 -0.87 -1.42
N VAL A 126 2.27 -0.60 -0.23
CA VAL A 126 2.93 -0.90 1.04
C VAL A 126 2.24 -2.12 1.65
N LEU A 127 3.01 -3.17 1.89
CA LEU A 127 2.47 -4.44 2.37
C LEU A 127 2.49 -4.51 3.89
N THR A 128 1.38 -4.98 4.46
CA THR A 128 1.27 -5.39 5.87
C THR A 128 1.12 -6.92 5.93
N PRO A 129 1.22 -7.57 7.11
CA PRO A 129 1.24 -9.03 7.18
C PRO A 129 0.08 -9.73 6.44
N ARG A 130 -1.14 -9.19 6.53
CA ARG A 130 -2.36 -9.81 5.95
C ARG A 130 -2.94 -9.09 4.73
N ARG A 131 -2.59 -7.82 4.47
CA ARG A 131 -3.19 -6.97 3.42
C ARG A 131 -2.18 -5.94 2.90
N GLY A 132 -2.50 -5.20 1.84
CA GLY A 132 -1.70 -4.04 1.44
C GLY A 132 -2.54 -2.77 1.29
N VAL A 133 -1.84 -1.64 1.21
CA VAL A 133 -2.40 -0.31 0.97
C VAL A 133 -1.63 0.30 -0.20
N ASP A 134 -2.31 0.90 -1.16
CA ASP A 134 -1.68 1.58 -2.29
C ASP A 134 -0.92 2.83 -1.83
N LYS A 135 0.24 3.10 -2.44
CA LYS A 135 1.07 4.26 -2.17
C LYS A 135 0.33 5.58 -2.44
N ALA A 136 -0.68 5.61 -3.30
CA ALA A 136 -1.51 6.78 -3.53
C ALA A 136 -2.27 7.21 -2.26
N ILE A 137 -2.82 6.25 -1.49
CA ILE A 137 -3.42 6.56 -0.18
C ILE A 137 -2.35 7.06 0.80
N ILE A 138 -1.15 6.46 0.77
CA ILE A 138 -0.04 6.92 1.62
C ILE A 138 0.35 8.37 1.30
N ARG A 139 0.38 8.74 0.02
CA ARG A 139 0.64 10.13 -0.42
C ARG A 139 -0.41 11.10 0.11
N LEU A 140 -1.71 10.76 0.02
CA LEU A 140 -2.79 11.57 0.61
C LEU A 140 -2.62 11.78 2.11
N MET A 141 -2.04 10.81 2.82
CA MET A 141 -1.76 10.89 4.25
C MET A 141 -0.50 11.70 4.60
N ARG A 142 0.41 11.94 3.64
CA ARG A 142 1.62 12.75 3.84
C ARG A 142 1.33 14.25 3.87
N ASP A 143 0.33 14.70 3.12
CA ASP A 143 -0.09 16.10 3.06
C ASP A 143 -0.85 16.50 4.33
N ARG A 144 -0.15 16.61 5.46
CA ARG A 144 -0.71 17.01 6.75
C ARG A 144 -0.95 18.52 6.80
N THR A 145 -2.06 18.96 6.22
CA THR A 145 -2.66 20.27 6.52
C THR A 145 -3.61 20.14 7.72
N GLU A 146 -3.91 21.24 8.42
CA GLU A 146 -4.81 21.24 9.61
C GLU A 146 -6.18 20.60 9.31
N GLY A 147 -6.63 20.66 8.05
CA GLY A 147 -7.86 20.05 7.58
C GLY A 147 -7.74 18.60 7.07
N ASN A 148 -6.56 17.97 7.05
CA ASN A 148 -6.31 16.65 6.46
C ASN A 148 -5.85 15.62 7.49
N THR A 149 -6.75 15.27 8.41
CA THR A 149 -6.50 14.20 9.39
C THR A 149 -6.59 12.82 8.74
N MET A 150 -5.88 11.83 9.32
CA MET A 150 -5.95 10.43 8.87
C MET A 150 -7.38 9.88 8.86
N ALA A 151 -8.22 10.34 9.79
CA ALA A 151 -9.63 9.97 9.84
C ALA A 151 -10.43 10.55 8.66
N LYS A 152 -10.07 11.75 8.19
CA LYS A 152 -10.68 12.33 6.99
C LYS A 152 -10.26 11.58 5.73
N VAL A 153 -8.97 11.29 5.56
CA VAL A 153 -8.49 10.47 4.43
C VAL A 153 -9.18 9.11 4.40
N TRP A 154 -9.31 8.45 5.57
CA TRP A 154 -10.01 7.17 5.65
C TRP A 154 -11.50 7.28 5.27
N ARG A 155 -12.21 8.32 5.73
CA ARG A 155 -13.61 8.57 5.35
C ARG A 155 -13.76 8.86 3.86
N GLN A 156 -12.87 9.65 3.28
CA GLN A 156 -12.86 9.93 1.85
C GLN A 156 -12.67 8.64 1.04
N VAL A 157 -11.69 7.80 1.40
CA VAL A 157 -11.50 6.51 0.73
C VAL A 157 -12.74 5.62 0.91
N GLN A 158 -13.40 5.66 2.07
CA GLN A 158 -14.65 4.93 2.28
C GLN A 158 -15.76 5.40 1.33
N GLU A 159 -15.96 6.72 1.22
CA GLU A 159 -16.93 7.34 0.33
C GLU A 159 -16.65 6.94 -1.12
N SER A 160 -15.40 7.07 -1.60
CA SER A 160 -15.02 6.66 -2.95
C SER A 160 -15.24 5.16 -3.23
N HIS A 161 -14.98 4.27 -2.26
CA HIS A 161 -15.29 2.84 -2.42
C HIS A 161 -16.79 2.57 -2.51
N CYS A 162 -17.59 3.30 -1.72
CA CYS A 162 -19.04 3.19 -1.76
C CYS A 162 -19.59 3.68 -3.09
N GLU A 163 -19.14 4.84 -3.58
CA GLU A 163 -19.53 5.41 -4.87
C GLU A 163 -19.21 4.48 -6.04
N GLU A 164 -17.97 4.00 -6.14
CA GLU A 164 -17.55 3.07 -7.20
C GLU A 164 -18.39 1.77 -7.19
N TYR A 165 -18.65 1.23 -6.00
CA TYR A 165 -19.47 0.03 -5.85
C TYR A 165 -20.93 0.27 -6.27
N LEU A 166 -21.51 1.39 -5.83
CA LEU A 166 -22.89 1.76 -6.17
C LEU A 166 -23.03 2.02 -7.66
N GLN A 167 -22.08 2.69 -8.28
CA GLN A 167 -22.06 2.94 -9.72
C GLN A 167 -22.07 1.62 -10.51
N ARG A 168 -21.20 0.67 -10.17
CA ARG A 168 -21.18 -0.65 -10.83
C ARG A 168 -22.46 -1.44 -10.59
N LYS A 169 -23.00 -1.36 -9.38
CA LYS A 169 -24.28 -1.98 -9.04
C LYS A 169 -25.42 -1.39 -9.86
N ASP A 170 -25.47 -0.07 -10.01
CA ASP A 170 -26.50 0.65 -10.75
C ASP A 170 -26.47 0.29 -12.24
N LEU A 171 -25.28 0.23 -12.85
CA LEU A 171 -25.09 -0.23 -14.23
C LEU A 171 -25.58 -1.68 -14.41
N TYR A 172 -25.21 -2.58 -13.50
CA TYR A 172 -25.67 -3.96 -13.56
C TYR A 172 -27.18 -4.06 -13.40
N THR A 173 -27.79 -3.36 -12.44
CA THR A 173 -29.23 -3.38 -12.24
C THR A 173 -29.99 -2.75 -13.40
N THR A 174 -29.46 -1.70 -14.02
CA THR A 174 -30.01 -1.06 -15.22
C THR A 174 -30.04 -2.06 -16.38
N LEU A 175 -28.94 -2.81 -16.59
CA LEU A 175 -28.90 -3.88 -17.58
C LEU A 175 -29.96 -4.94 -17.27
N LEU A 176 -30.07 -5.40 -16.02
CA LEU A 176 -31.09 -6.40 -15.64
C LEU A 176 -32.52 -5.91 -15.92
N ILE A 177 -32.82 -4.63 -15.66
CA ILE A 177 -34.11 -4.01 -15.96
C ILE A 177 -34.37 -4.05 -17.48
N GLN A 178 -33.37 -3.67 -18.29
CA GLN A 178 -33.49 -3.68 -19.76
C GLN A 178 -33.73 -5.09 -20.34
N TYR A 179 -33.16 -6.13 -19.73
CA TYR A 179 -33.37 -7.53 -20.13
C TYR A 179 -34.73 -8.07 -19.69
N ASN A 180 -35.30 -7.54 -18.60
CA ASN A 180 -36.60 -7.94 -18.05
C ASN A 180 -37.79 -7.17 -18.65
N GLN A 181 -37.57 -6.30 -19.63
CA GLN A 181 -38.63 -5.55 -20.28
C GLN A 181 -39.67 -6.48 -20.97
N PRO A 182 -40.96 -6.15 -20.90
CA PRO A 182 -42.00 -6.94 -21.56
C PRO A 182 -41.77 -6.97 -23.08
N GLY A 183 -41.95 -8.13 -23.70
CA GLY A 183 -41.77 -8.31 -25.15
C GLY A 183 -40.37 -8.72 -25.61
N LYS A 184 -39.36 -8.74 -24.72
CA LYS A 184 -38.03 -9.26 -25.07
C LYS A 184 -37.87 -10.75 -24.77
N VAL A 185 -37.28 -11.50 -25.70
CA VAL A 185 -36.90 -12.91 -25.53
C VAL A 185 -35.98 -13.11 -24.31
N THR A 186 -35.20 -12.09 -23.97
CA THR A 186 -34.28 -12.09 -22.83
C THR A 186 -34.95 -12.24 -21.46
N ARG A 187 -36.25 -11.96 -21.35
CA ARG A 187 -37.02 -12.07 -20.10
C ARG A 187 -37.06 -13.52 -19.58
N MET A 188 -36.93 -14.49 -20.47
CA MET A 188 -36.86 -15.92 -20.12
C MET A 188 -35.65 -16.25 -19.22
N PHE A 189 -34.60 -15.42 -19.23
CA PHE A 189 -33.41 -15.61 -18.42
C PHE A 189 -33.47 -14.93 -17.04
N SER A 190 -34.58 -14.28 -16.68
CA SER A 190 -34.71 -13.52 -15.43
C SER A 190 -34.47 -14.32 -14.16
N GLY A 191 -34.82 -15.62 -14.15
CA GLY A 191 -34.54 -16.52 -13.03
C GLY A 191 -33.07 -16.91 -12.88
N GLN A 192 -32.22 -16.62 -13.87
CA GLN A 192 -30.79 -16.98 -13.88
C GLN A 192 -29.90 -15.80 -13.49
N PHE A 193 -30.47 -14.64 -13.20
CA PHE A 193 -29.72 -13.45 -12.83
C PHE A 193 -29.05 -13.62 -11.46
N GLN A 194 -27.75 -13.37 -11.42
CA GLN A 194 -26.97 -13.42 -10.19
C GLN A 194 -27.19 -12.15 -9.36
N LYS A 195 -27.22 -12.31 -8.03
CA LYS A 195 -27.25 -11.14 -7.14
C LYS A 195 -25.90 -10.42 -7.19
N PRO A 196 -25.87 -9.07 -7.14
CA PRO A 196 -24.63 -8.32 -7.04
C PRO A 196 -23.77 -8.83 -5.86
N PRO A 197 -22.45 -9.01 -6.04
CA PRO A 197 -21.54 -9.35 -4.96
C PRO A 197 -21.62 -8.32 -3.82
N LYS A 198 -21.46 -8.76 -2.57
CA LYS A 198 -21.43 -7.84 -1.44
C LYS A 198 -20.17 -6.97 -1.48
N MET A 199 -20.33 -5.68 -1.22
CA MET A 199 -19.20 -4.75 -1.11
C MET A 199 -18.19 -5.23 -0.07
N ARG A 200 -16.91 -5.19 -0.44
CA ARG A 200 -15.82 -5.58 0.46
C ARG A 200 -15.61 -4.51 1.53
N LYS A 201 -15.53 -4.93 2.79
CA LYS A 201 -15.28 -4.02 3.91
C LYS A 201 -13.89 -3.37 3.78
N LEU A 202 -13.86 -2.04 3.84
CA LEU A 202 -12.66 -1.23 3.90
C LEU A 202 -11.75 -1.68 5.05
N PRO A 203 -10.40 -1.62 4.92
CA PRO A 203 -9.53 -1.86 6.06
C PRO A 203 -9.81 -0.86 7.19
N GLN A 204 -9.57 -1.31 8.42
CA GLN A 204 -9.66 -0.46 9.60
C GLN A 204 -8.65 0.70 9.51
N PRO A 205 -8.97 1.89 10.05
CA PRO A 205 -8.05 3.04 10.05
C PRO A 205 -6.66 2.72 10.62
N ARG A 206 -6.60 1.81 11.61
CA ARG A 206 -5.35 1.31 12.19
C ARG A 206 -4.41 0.67 11.16
N LEU A 207 -4.96 0.01 10.15
CA LEU A 207 -4.16 -0.59 9.08
C LEU A 207 -3.53 0.49 8.18
N LEU A 208 -4.31 1.51 7.80
CA LEU A 208 -3.77 2.63 7.01
C LEU A 208 -2.66 3.35 7.76
N ARG A 209 -2.87 3.63 9.05
CA ARG A 209 -1.82 4.22 9.91
C ARG A 209 -0.57 3.34 9.98
N LYS A 210 -0.73 2.02 10.08
CA LYS A 210 0.42 1.08 10.07
C LYS A 210 1.16 1.12 8.74
N ALA A 211 0.45 1.09 7.61
CA ALA A 211 1.06 1.17 6.29
C ALA A 211 1.80 2.50 6.08
N TYR A 212 1.22 3.62 6.54
CA TYR A 212 1.89 4.92 6.56
C TYR A 212 3.20 4.85 7.34
N LEU A 213 3.19 4.35 8.58
CA LEU A 213 4.39 4.26 9.40
C LEU A 213 5.47 3.35 8.78
N ILE A 214 5.09 2.25 8.13
CA ILE A 214 6.02 1.39 7.39
C ILE A 214 6.67 2.19 6.25
N SER A 215 5.86 2.94 5.48
CA SER A 215 6.37 3.74 4.37
C SER A 215 7.28 4.89 4.82
N GLU A 216 7.01 5.49 5.98
CA GLU A 216 7.90 6.51 6.56
C GLU A 216 9.20 5.91 7.09
N ALA A 217 9.15 4.68 7.63
CA ALA A 217 10.33 3.98 8.09
C ALA A 217 11.32 3.67 6.96
N GLU A 218 10.82 3.35 5.76
CA GLU A 218 11.65 3.14 4.56
C GLU A 218 12.40 4.42 4.13
N ASN A 219 11.89 5.61 4.49
CA ASN A 219 12.43 6.91 4.12
C ASN A 219 13.35 7.52 5.21
N ILE A 220 13.58 6.83 6.33
CA ILE A 220 14.35 7.40 7.46
C ILE A 220 15.75 7.86 7.03
N GLU A 221 16.42 7.10 6.16
CA GLU A 221 17.76 7.47 5.71
C GLU A 221 17.75 8.69 4.77
N ASP A 222 16.70 8.85 3.97
CA ASP A 222 16.51 10.05 3.14
C ASP A 222 16.24 11.28 4.02
N TYR A 223 15.45 11.13 5.09
CA TYR A 223 15.28 12.20 6.08
C TYR A 223 16.58 12.54 6.79
N ARG A 224 17.37 11.52 7.16
CA ARG A 224 18.67 11.72 7.79
C ARG A 224 19.62 12.48 6.87
N THR A 225 19.72 12.07 5.60
CA THR A 225 20.57 12.74 4.62
C THR A 225 20.11 14.16 4.33
N GLN A 226 18.80 14.41 4.24
CA GLN A 226 18.24 15.75 4.10
C GLN A 226 18.58 16.64 5.30
N ILE A 227 18.38 16.15 6.53
CA ILE A 227 18.75 16.87 7.76
C ILE A 227 20.27 17.13 7.77
N MET A 228 21.08 16.13 7.44
CA MET A 228 22.54 16.30 7.38
C MET A 228 22.99 17.25 6.26
N SER A 229 22.25 17.33 5.16
CA SER A 229 22.53 18.27 4.06
C SER A 229 22.19 19.71 4.45
N VAL A 230 21.12 19.92 5.23
CA VAL A 230 20.68 21.24 5.66
C VAL A 230 21.50 21.73 6.85
N PHE A 231 21.78 20.86 7.83
CA PHE A 231 22.40 21.21 9.10
C PHE A 231 23.87 20.76 9.25
N GLY A 232 24.42 20.01 8.28
CA GLY A 232 25.76 19.43 8.34
C GLY A 232 25.86 18.15 9.18
N LYS A 233 27.08 17.79 9.59
CA LYS A 233 27.33 16.66 10.52
C LYS A 233 26.70 17.02 11.86
N VAL A 234 25.59 16.37 12.22
CA VAL A 234 25.04 16.46 13.58
C VAL A 234 26.12 15.93 14.51
N LEU A 235 26.83 16.84 15.18
CA LEU A 235 27.85 16.49 16.16
C LEU A 235 27.21 15.54 17.16
N LYS A 236 27.78 14.34 17.24
CA LYS A 236 27.50 13.39 18.30
C LYS A 236 27.71 14.17 19.59
N TYR A 237 26.65 14.47 20.32
CA TYR A 237 26.78 15.07 21.63
C TYR A 237 27.40 13.99 22.52
N ASP A 238 28.72 14.02 22.68
CA ASP A 238 29.43 13.13 23.61
C ASP A 238 28.99 13.52 25.02
N SER A 239 27.92 12.89 25.47
CA SER A 239 27.42 13.05 26.83
C SER A 239 28.21 12.13 27.75
N THR A 240 29.38 12.58 28.21
CA THR A 240 30.05 11.99 29.39
C THR A 240 29.34 12.34 30.71
N ARG A 241 28.23 13.08 30.67
CA ARG A 241 27.31 13.19 31.81
C ARG A 241 26.12 12.27 31.59
N LYS A 242 25.80 11.44 32.58
CA LYS A 242 24.52 10.72 32.67
C LYS A 242 23.39 11.74 32.55
N VAL A 243 22.82 11.90 31.36
CA VAL A 243 21.62 12.72 31.15
C VAL A 243 20.43 11.78 31.32
N ASN A 244 19.73 11.93 32.44
CA ASN A 244 18.45 11.27 32.66
C ASN A 244 17.51 11.71 31.54
N ILE A 245 17.04 10.77 30.72
CA ILE A 245 16.17 11.00 29.53
C ILE A 245 14.93 11.84 29.85
N LEU A 246 14.50 11.89 31.12
CA LEU A 246 13.43 12.77 31.61
C LEU A 246 13.72 14.28 31.40
N THR A 247 14.97 14.73 31.47
CA THR A 247 15.33 16.17 31.42
C THR A 247 15.37 16.73 29.99
N VAL A 248 15.68 15.89 28.99
CA VAL A 248 15.69 16.31 27.57
C VAL A 248 14.28 16.41 27.03
N LEU A 249 13.41 15.46 27.41
CA LEU A 249 11.98 15.52 27.09
C LEU A 249 11.31 16.72 27.78
N THR A 250 11.63 17.02 29.04
CA THR A 250 11.09 18.24 29.68
C THR A 250 11.63 19.51 29.03
N LYS A 251 12.91 19.63 28.70
CA LYS A 251 13.40 20.83 27.99
C LYS A 251 12.76 21.01 26.62
N CYS A 252 12.60 19.94 25.83
CA CYS A 252 11.96 20.02 24.52
C CYS A 252 10.47 20.37 24.62
N VAL A 253 9.75 19.78 25.60
CA VAL A 253 8.34 20.10 25.87
C VAL A 253 8.17 21.51 26.43
N ILE A 254 9.04 21.96 27.35
CA ILE A 254 9.03 23.33 27.90
C ILE A 254 9.30 24.35 26.79
N THR A 255 10.26 24.10 25.89
CA THR A 255 10.55 25.02 24.78
C THR A 255 9.35 25.11 23.83
N THR A 256 8.67 23.99 23.58
CA THR A 256 7.47 23.96 22.73
C THR A 256 6.26 24.64 23.39
N ILE A 257 6.08 24.46 24.70
CA ILE A 257 5.01 25.12 25.48
C ILE A 257 5.25 26.63 25.59
N VAL A 258 6.50 27.06 25.81
CA VAL A 258 6.86 28.50 25.86
C VAL A 258 6.63 29.15 24.50
N LEU A 259 6.95 28.47 23.39
CA LEU A 259 6.67 28.97 22.04
C LEU A 259 5.16 29.10 21.79
N LEU A 260 4.37 28.11 22.22
CA LEU A 260 2.89 28.14 22.13
C LEU A 260 2.29 29.26 22.99
N LEU A 261 2.79 29.48 24.21
CA LEU A 261 2.33 30.56 25.08
C LEU A 261 2.68 31.94 24.53
N LEU A 262 3.87 32.11 23.94
CA LEU A 262 4.25 33.34 23.25
C LEU A 262 3.33 33.62 22.05
N ILE A 263 2.99 32.60 21.27
CA ILE A 263 2.05 32.73 20.15
C ILE A 263 0.64 33.13 20.65
N ILE A 264 0.15 32.53 21.74
CA ILE A 264 -1.14 32.89 22.35
C ILE A 264 -1.14 34.33 22.88
N ILE A 265 -0.05 34.78 23.51
CA ILE A 265 0.10 36.16 23.99
C ILE A 265 0.11 37.14 22.81
N ILE A 266 0.79 36.82 21.71
CA ILE A 266 0.80 37.64 20.50
C ILE A 266 -0.60 37.72 19.86
N ILE A 267 -1.34 36.59 19.82
CA ILE A 267 -2.71 36.56 19.28
C ILE A 267 -3.69 37.35 20.16
N THR A 268 -3.56 37.29 21.48
CA THR A 268 -4.41 38.04 22.42
C THR A 268 -4.08 39.53 22.46
N ALA A 269 -2.80 39.90 22.29
CA ALA A 269 -2.36 41.29 22.16
C ALA A 269 -2.84 41.93 20.84
N THR A 270 -2.81 41.18 19.73
CA THR A 270 -3.34 41.66 18.44
C THR A 270 -4.87 41.78 18.45
N HIS A 271 -5.58 40.87 19.12
CA HIS A 271 -7.03 40.95 19.28
C HIS A 271 -7.50 42.09 20.21
N THR A 272 -6.67 42.51 21.18
CA THR A 272 -6.96 43.67 22.04
C THR A 272 -6.63 45.01 21.37
N GLN A 273 -5.69 45.05 20.43
CA GLN A 273 -5.47 46.23 19.58
C GLN A 273 -6.60 46.45 18.55
N CYS A 274 -7.14 45.39 17.93
CA CYS A 274 -8.28 45.52 17.01
C CYS A 274 -9.59 45.96 17.69
N ARG A 275 -9.79 45.66 18.98
CA ARG A 275 -10.98 46.11 19.73
C ARG A 275 -10.96 47.58 20.16
N LYS A 276 -9.80 48.24 20.15
CA LYS A 276 -9.66 49.67 20.48
C LYS A 276 -9.73 50.60 19.26
N ALA A 277 -9.82 50.05 18.03
CA ALA A 277 -9.94 50.82 16.80
C ALA A 277 -11.39 50.91 16.26
N PHE A 278 -12.37 50.40 17.00
CA PHE A 278 -13.80 50.35 16.62
C PHE A 278 -14.75 50.89 17.70
N ILE A 279 -14.25 51.77 18.59
CA ILE A 279 -15.07 52.67 19.42
C ILE A 279 -14.63 54.10 19.10
#